data_AF-A0A1X7NEC8-F1
#
_entry.id   AF-A0A1X7NEC8-F1
#
_cell.length_a   1.000
_cell.length_b   1.000
_cell.length_c   1.000
_cell.angle_alpha   90.00
_cell.angle_beta   90.00
_cell.angle_gamma   90.00
#
_symmetry.space_group_name_H-M   'P 1'
#
loop_
_entity.id
_entity.type
_entity.pdbx_description
1 polymer ?
#
loop_
_entity_poly.entity_id
_entity_poly.type
_entity_poly.pdbx_seq_one_letter_code
_entity_poly.pdbx_strand_id
1 'polypeptide(L)' 'MYWLILIATLFDLVGLGDYLEDLLGLPVDVVSKRALHPRMQDDILKEMVVL' A
#
# COMPACT_ATOMS: atom_id res chain seq x y z
N MET A 1 17.50 13.98 12.99
CA MET A 1 17.09 13.63 11.61
C MET A 1 16.76 12.13 11.47
N TYR A 2 16.12 11.51 12.48
CA TYR A 2 15.66 10.11 12.42
C TYR A 2 14.19 9.95 12.83
N TRP A 3 13.52 11.06 13.19
CA TRP A 3 12.15 11.05 13.70
C TRP A 3 11.07 11.28 12.62
N LEU A 4 11.46 11.62 11.37
CA LEU A 4 10.51 11.91 10.28
C LEU A 4 10.19 10.71 9.36
N ILE A 5 10.93 9.60 9.48
CA ILE A 5 10.87 8.48 8.52
C ILE A 5 9.63 7.58 8.75
N LEU A 6 8.91 7.75 9.87
CA LEU A 6 7.77 6.90 10.23
C LEU A 6 6.42 7.40 9.66
N ILE A 7 6.38 8.56 9.02
CA ILE A 7 5.16 9.11 8.42
C ILE A 7 5.21 8.87 6.92
N ALA A 8 4.53 7.83 6.44
CA ALA A 8 4.31 7.62 5.02
C ALA A 8 3.30 8.64 4.49
N THR A 9 3.76 9.48 3.58
CA THR A 9 3.00 10.48 2.83
C THR A 9 2.27 9.84 1.66
N LEU A 10 1.39 10.60 1.00
CA LEU A 10 0.78 10.17 -0.26
C LEU A 10 1.84 9.97 -1.35
N PHE A 11 2.89 10.80 -1.37
CA PHE A 11 3.99 10.65 -2.34
C PHE A 11 4.77 9.34 -2.14
N ASP A 12 4.92 8.89 -0.89
CA ASP A 12 5.57 7.61 -0.61
C ASP A 12 4.74 6.42 -1.14
N LEU A 13 3.41 6.51 -1.05
CA LEU A 13 2.50 5.50 -1.61
C LEU A 13 2.53 5.49 -3.15
N VAL A 14 2.50 6.67 -3.77
CA VAL A 14 2.58 6.80 -5.23
C VAL A 14 3.91 6.27 -5.76
N GLY A 15 5.03 6.71 -5.17
CA GLY A 15 6.36 6.24 -5.59
C GLY A 15 6.56 4.73 -5.37
N LEU A 16 5.95 4.15 -4.33
CA LEU A 16 5.93 2.69 -4.15
C LEU A 16 5.13 1.98 -5.24
N GLY A 17 3.98 2.56 -5.64
CA GLY A 17 3.19 2.06 -6.78
C GLY A 17 4.01 2.04 -8.06
N ASP A 18 4.55 3.20 -8.46
CA ASP A 18 5.38 3.34 -9.67
C ASP A 18 6.55 2.33 -9.68
N TYR A 19 7.25 2.20 -8.55
CA TYR A 19 8.35 1.24 -8.41
C TYR A 19 7.90 -0.22 -8.60
N LEU A 20 6.76 -0.61 -8.04
CA LEU A 20 6.24 -1.97 -8.16
C LEU A 20 5.73 -2.27 -9.57
N GLU A 21 5.10 -1.30 -10.23
CA GLU A 21 4.67 -1.43 -11.62
C GLU A 21 5.86 -1.65 -12.55
N ASP A 22 6.92 -0.86 -12.39
CA ASP A 22 8.17 -1.02 -13.15
C ASP A 22 8.84 -2.38 -12.90
N LEU A 23 8.84 -2.84 -11.65
CA LEU A 23 9.46 -4.10 -11.25
C LEU A 23 8.71 -5.33 -11.78
N LEU A 24 7.37 -5.30 -11.75
CA LEU A 24 6.52 -6.44 -12.10
C LEU A 24 6.04 -6.41 -13.55
N GLY A 25 6.16 -5.27 -14.24
CA GLY A 25 5.71 -5.08 -15.62
C GLY A 25 4.19 -5.15 -15.79
N LEU A 26 3.44 -4.87 -14.73
CA LEU A 26 1.98 -4.91 -14.69
C LEU A 26 1.43 -3.83 -13.75
N PRO A 27 0.17 -3.36 -13.94
CA PRO A 27 -0.44 -2.35 -13.07
C PRO A 27 -0.59 -2.84 -11.62
N VAL A 28 -0.25 -1.99 -10.64
CA VAL A 28 -0.25 -2.31 -9.21
C VAL A 28 -0.97 -1.21 -8.43
N ASP A 29 -2.03 -1.58 -7.70
CA ASP A 29 -2.70 -0.67 -6.78
C ASP A 29 -2.17 -0.84 -5.34
N VAL A 30 -1.54 0.20 -4.82
CA VAL A 30 -0.97 0.21 -3.47
C VAL A 30 -1.90 0.95 -2.52
N VAL A 31 -2.54 0.19 -1.63
CA VAL A 31 -3.44 0.75 -0.62
C VAL A 31 -2.91 0.53 0.79
N SER A 32 -3.11 1.53 1.66
CA SER A 32 -2.84 1.37 3.08
C SER A 32 -4.04 0.71 3.77
N LYS A 33 -3.79 -0.12 4.79
CA LYS A 33 -4.86 -0.78 5.58
C LYS A 33 -5.89 0.21 6.15
N ARG A 34 -5.45 1.43 6.49
CA ARG A 34 -6.31 2.51 7.02
C ARG A 34 -7.23 3.13 5.96
N ALA A 35 -6.92 2.96 4.68
CA ALA A 35 -7.75 3.46 3.59
C ALA A 35 -8.92 2.51 3.27
N LEU A 36 -8.90 1.28 3.77
CA LEU A 36 -9.99 0.32 3.57
C LEU A 36 -11.24 0.79 4.31
N HIS A 37 -12.36 0.84 3.59
CA HIS A 37 -13.64 1.11 4.20
C HIS A 37 -13.97 0.00 5.22
N PRO A 38 -14.46 0.31 6.44
CA PRO A 38 -14.67 -0.69 7.49
C PRO A 38 -15.53 -1.89 7.05
N ARG A 39 -16.53 -1.65 6.19
CA ARG A 39 -17.41 -2.71 5.65
C ARG A 39 -16.72 -3.71 4.71
N MET A 40 -15.59 -3.35 4.11
CA MET A 40 -14.84 -4.22 3.18
C MET A 40 -13.57 -4.79 3.83
N GLN A 41 -13.12 -4.18 4.91
CA GLN A 41 -11.84 -4.50 5.54
C GLN A 41 -11.76 -5.97 5.96
N ASP A 42 -12.79 -6.49 6.61
CA ASP A 42 -12.80 -7.88 7.07
C ASP A 42 -12.74 -8.87 5.92
N ASP A 43 -13.42 -8.60 4.81
CA ASP A 43 -13.45 -9.50 3.66
C ASP A 43 -12.13 -9.46 2.88
N ILE A 44 -11.54 -8.27 2.69
CA ILE A 44 -10.22 -8.12 2.07
C ILE A 44 -9.13 -8.80 2.90
N LEU A 45 -9.15 -8.62 4.23
CA LEU A 45 -8.10 -9.18 5.10
C LEU A 45 -8.15 -10.71 5.21
N LYS A 46 -9.33 -11.34 5.02
CA LYS A 46 -9.45 -12.80 4.97
C LYS A 46 -8.74 -13.41 3.76
N GLU A 47 -8.68 -12.68 2.65
CA GLU A 47 -8.03 -13.13 1.41
C GLU A 47 -6.55 -12.73 1.31
N MET A 48 -6.05 -11.98 2.29
CA MET A 48 -4.67 -11.50 2.30
C MET A 48 -3.67 -12.66 2.36
N VAL A 49 -2.76 -12.72 1.38
CA VAL A 49 -1.64 -13.65 1.36
C VAL A 49 -0.37 -12.92 1.82
N VAL A 50 0.32 -13.47 2.81
CA VAL A 50 1.61 -12.95 3.29
C VAL A 50 2.72 -13.69 2.57
N LEU A 51 3.64 -12.94 1.96
CA LEU A 51 4.82 -13.43 1.24
C LEU A 51 6.07 -13.47 2.14
#